data_AF-A0A061DDZ2-F1
#
_entry.id   AF-A0A061DDZ2-F1
#
_cell.length_a   1.000
_cell.length_b   1.000
_cell.length_c   1.000
_cell.angle_alpha   90.00
_cell.angle_beta   90.00
_cell.angle_gamma   90.00
#
_symmetry.space_group_name_H-M   'P 1'
#
loop_
_entity.id
_entity.type
_entity.pdbx_description
1 polymer ?
#
loop_
_entity_poly.entity_id
_entity_poly.type
_entity_poly.pdbx_seq_one_letter_code
_entity_poly.pdbx_strand_id
1 'polypeptide(L)' 'MDPPNCFNQVYVEDEVKNLSDVRKSLVASRTNHFVTLEFEGSQITPRDMLRQTPPLECRCVTVKGVTLSTIQIENY' A
#
# COMPACT_ATOMS: atom_id res chain seq x y z
N MET A 1 4.68 -2.97 12.10
CA MET A 1 4.81 -3.00 10.63
C MET A 1 5.70 -1.86 10.22
N ASP A 2 6.35 -2.01 9.08
CA ASP A 2 7.22 -1.03 8.46
C ASP A 2 6.78 -0.86 6.99
N PRO A 3 6.34 0.34 6.57
CA PRO A 3 6.28 1.56 7.36
C PRO A 3 5.23 1.49 8.50
N PRO A 4 5.34 2.34 9.54
CA PRO A 4 4.47 2.29 10.72
C PRO A 4 2.97 2.40 10.41
N ASN A 5 2.62 3.09 9.31
CA ASN A 5 1.25 3.33 8.89
C ASN A 5 0.86 2.56 7.62
N CYS A 6 1.35 1.33 7.45
CA CYS A 6 0.88 0.45 6.38
C CYS A 6 -0.65 0.23 6.45
N PHE A 7 -1.46 0.39 5.39
CA PHE A 7 -1.14 0.71 3.99
C PHE A 7 -1.33 2.20 3.61
N ASN A 8 -1.58 3.11 4.55
CA ASN A 8 -1.59 4.55 4.24
C ASN A 8 -0.22 5.03 3.74
N GLN A 9 0.84 4.40 4.24
CA GLN A 9 2.20 4.50 3.71
C GLN A 9 2.66 3.13 3.26
N VAL A 10 3.44 3.08 2.18
CA VAL A 10 3.91 1.85 1.54
C VAL A 10 5.30 2.07 0.99
N TYR A 11 6.07 1.00 0.87
CA TYR A 11 7.26 1.01 0.03
C TYR A 11 6.84 0.83 -1.43
N VAL A 12 7.43 1.66 -2.30
CA VAL A 12 7.37 1.51 -3.75
C VAL A 12 8.81 1.65 -4.23
N GLU A 13 9.40 0.56 -4.72
CA GLU A 13 10.82 0.52 -5.11
C GLU A 13 11.75 0.98 -3.97
N ASP A 14 11.54 0.44 -2.76
CA ASP A 14 12.26 0.76 -1.51
C ASP A 14 12.12 2.22 -1.01
N GLU A 15 11.30 3.06 -1.66
CA GLU A 15 10.96 4.39 -1.18
C GLU A 15 9.61 4.40 -0.44
N VAL A 16 9.54 5.07 0.71
CA VAL A 16 8.27 5.26 1.44
C VAL A 16 7.42 6.32 0.73
N LYS A 17 6.22 5.96 0.30
CA LYS A 17 5.24 6.86 -0.33
C LYS A 17 3.89 6.78 0.38
N ASN A 18 3.11 7.88 0.35
CA ASN A 18 1.71 7.80 0.77
C ASN A 18 0.91 7.13 -0.34
N LEU A 19 -0.05 6.29 0.02
CA LEU A 19 -0.90 5.58 -0.93
C LEU A 19 -1.61 6.52 -1.91
N SER A 20 -2.07 7.67 -1.40
CA SER A 20 -2.73 8.72 -2.18
C SER A 20 -1.85 9.34 -3.27
N ASP A 21 -0.53 9.33 -3.07
CA ASP A 21 0.45 9.84 -4.04
C ASP A 21 0.72 8.81 -5.14
N VAL A 22 0.61 7.52 -4.81
CA VAL A 22 0.75 6.41 -5.76
C VAL A 22 -0.49 6.28 -6.63
N ARG A 23 -1.68 6.24 -6.01
CA ARG A 23 -2.96 6.11 -6.72
C ARG A 23 -4.11 6.67 -5.89
N LYS A 24 -4.69 7.79 -6.34
CA LYS A 24 -5.78 8.48 -5.64
C LYS A 24 -7.02 7.59 -5.46
N SER A 25 -7.35 6.80 -6.47
CA SER A 25 -8.50 5.90 -6.44
C SER A 25 -8.33 4.68 -5.53
N LEU A 26 -7.14 4.43 -4.97
CA LEU A 26 -6.91 3.34 -4.03
C LEU A 26 -6.80 3.89 -2.61
N VAL A 27 -7.75 3.49 -1.75
CA VAL A 27 -7.85 3.98 -0.38
C VAL A 27 -7.57 2.86 0.63
N ALA A 28 -6.88 3.21 1.72
CA ALA A 28 -6.67 2.32 2.85
C ALA A 28 -7.60 2.70 4.00
N SER A 29 -8.26 1.72 4.60
CA SER A 29 -9.06 1.91 5.81
C SER A 29 -8.58 0.97 6.90
N ARG A 30 -8.32 1.53 8.10
CA ARG A 30 -7.83 0.77 9.25
C ARG A 30 -8.95 0.61 10.27
N THR A 31 -9.23 -0.65 10.60
CA THR A 31 -10.06 -1.06 11.74
C THR A 31 -9.17 -1.57 12.87
N ASN A 32 -9.77 -2.06 13.96
CA ASN A 32 -9.02 -2.57 15.11
C ASN A 32 -8.00 -3.66 14.75
N HIS A 33 -8.38 -4.58 13.85
CA HIS A 33 -7.55 -5.76 13.54
C HIS A 33 -7.13 -5.84 12.07
N PHE A 34 -7.83 -5.13 11.17
CA PHE A 34 -7.63 -5.25 9.73
C PHE A 34 -7.35 -3.90 9.11
N VAL A 35 -6.52 -3.93 8.07
CA VAL A 35 -6.39 -2.84 7.11
C VAL A 35 -6.94 -3.33 5.79
N THR A 36 -7.91 -2.62 5.22
CA THR A 36 -8.49 -2.93 3.92
C THR A 36 -7.95 -1.95 2.88
N LEU A 37 -7.69 -2.46 1.68
CA LEU A 37 -7.42 -1.67 0.48
C LEU A 37 -8.63 -1.78 -0.44
N GLU A 38 -9.15 -0.65 -0.88
CA GLU A 38 -10.35 -0.58 -1.70
C GLU A 38 -10.19 0.45 -2.82
N PHE A 39 -10.77 0.15 -3.98
CA PHE A 39 -10.92 1.15 -5.03
C PHE A 39 -12.14 2.01 -4.77
N GLU A 40 -11.94 3.31 -4.58
CA GLU A 40 -13.05 4.24 -4.49
C GLU A 40 -13.64 4.50 -5.87
N GLY A 41 -14.80 3.88 -6.15
CA GLY A 41 -15.44 3.89 -7.47
C GLY A 41 -15.69 5.28 -8.07
N SER A 42 -15.86 6.31 -7.23
CA SER A 42 -16.02 7.70 -7.65
C SER A 42 -14.74 8.32 -8.22
N GLN A 43 -13.57 7.76 -7.89
CA GLN A 43 -12.25 8.27 -8.28
C GLN A 43 -11.60 7.44 -9.39
N ILE A 44 -12.16 6.27 -9.74
CA ILE A 44 -11.61 5.41 -10.79
C ILE A 44 -11.77 6.10 -12.15
N THR A 45 -10.65 6.30 -12.84
CA THR A 45 -10.63 6.77 -14.23
C THR A 45 -10.17 5.66 -15.17
N PRO A 46 -10.52 5.68 -16.48
CA PRO A 46 -10.04 4.68 -17.43
C PRO A 46 -8.51 4.58 -17.51
N ARG A 47 -7.79 5.65 -17.14
CA ARG A 47 -6.32 5.70 -17.08
C ARG A 47 -5.76 4.89 -15.91
N ASP A 48 -6.54 4.69 -14.85
CA ASP A 48 -6.15 3.90 -13.68
C ASP A 48 -6.04 2.41 -14.04
N MET A 49 -6.84 1.89 -14.97
CA MET A 49 -6.85 0.47 -15.34
C MET A 49 -5.73 0.06 -16.32
N LEU A 50 -4.90 1.01 -16.79
CA LEU A 50 -3.95 0.80 -17.89
C LEU A 50 -2.48 0.79 -17.46
N ARG A 51 -2.15 1.15 -16.22
CA ARG A 51 -0.76 1.25 -15.77
C ARG A 51 -0.30 -0.05 -15.12
N GLN A 52 0.80 -0.61 -15.62
CA GLN A 52 1.64 -1.46 -14.79
C GLN A 52 2.21 -0.58 -13.68
N THR A 53 1.88 -0.92 -12.44
CA THR A 53 2.34 -0.21 -11.25
C THR A 53 3.38 -1.07 -10.53
N PRO A 54 4.46 -0.46 -9.99
CA PRO A 54 5.37 -1.20 -9.13
C PRO A 54 4.61 -1.74 -7.91
N PRO A 55 4.98 -2.92 -7.37
CA PRO A 55 4.30 -3.51 -6.22
C PRO A 55 4.30 -2.55 -5.01
N LEU A 56 3.18 -2.50 -4.30
CA LEU A 56 3.14 -1.88 -2.97
C LEU A 56 3.70 -2.87 -1.97
N GLU A 57 4.56 -2.41 -1.08
CA GLU A 57 5.18 -3.29 -0.10
C GLU A 57 5.03 -2.77 1.33
N CYS A 58 4.74 -3.69 2.23
CA CYS A 58 4.87 -3.52 3.68
C CYS A 58 5.63 -4.68 4.29
N ARG A 59 6.36 -4.43 5.37
CA ARG A 59 7.23 -5.38 6.04
C ARG A 59 6.79 -5.56 7.49
N CYS A 60 6.78 -6.80 7.96
CA CYS A 60 6.69 -7.11 9.37
C CYS A 60 8.09 -7.22 9.95
N VAL A 61 8.56 -6.14 10.58
CA VAL A 61 9.90 -6.09 11.19
C VAL A 61 9.82 -6.30 12.70
N THR A 62 10.82 -6.98 13.26
CA THR A 62 11.04 -7.04 14.71
C THR A 62 11.54 -5.69 15.24
N VAL A 63 11.50 -5.50 16.55
CA VAL A 63 12.10 -4.32 17.21
C VAL A 63 13.62 -4.18 16.98
N LYS A 64 14.30 -5.25 16.53
CA LYS A 64 15.72 -5.25 16.18
C LYS A 64 15.96 -5.00 14.67
N GLY A 65 14.92 -4.71 13.89
CA GLY A 65 15.03 -4.41 12.46
C GLY A 65 15.08 -5.64 11.55
N VAL A 66 14.90 -6.86 12.07
CA VAL A 66 14.84 -8.07 11.24
C VAL A 66 13.45 -8.20 10.61
N THR A 67 13.38 -8.31 9.28
CA THR A 67 12.15 -8.59 8.53
C THR A 67 11.73 -10.05 8.69
N LEU A 68 10.52 -10.27 9.22
CA LEU A 68 9.90 -11.58 9.40
C LEU A 68 9.04 -11.98 8.21
N SER A 69 8.33 -11.02 7.61
CA SER A 69 7.51 -11.23 6.43
C SER A 69 7.33 -9.94 5.64
N THR A 70 6.97 -10.12 4.37
CA THR A 70 6.68 -9.02 3.44
C THR A 70 5.29 -9.25 2.86
N ILE A 71 4.51 -8.18 2.77
CA ILE A 71 3.21 -8.15 2.14
C ILE A 71 3.36 -7.31 0.88
N GLN A 72 3.10 -7.91 -0.27
CA GLN A 72 3.17 -7.24 -1.57
C GLN A 72 1.79 -7.24 -2.22
N ILE A 73 1.38 -6.07 -2.73
CA ILE A 73 0.17 -5.91 -3.52
C ILE A 73 0.57 -5.53 -4.94
N GLU A 74 0.21 -6.40 -5.87
CA GLU A 74 0.42 -6.21 -7.31
C GLU A 74 -0.91 -5.95 -8.00
N ASN A 75 -0.88 -5.36 -9.20
CA ASN A 75 -2.06 -5.16 -10.04
C ASN A 75 -3.22 -4.43 -9.32
N TYR A 76 -2.87 -3.38 -8.59
CA TYR A 76 -3.79 -2.44 -7.96
C TYR A 76 -4.01 -1.22 -8.84
#